data_AF-A0A258XSJ3-F1
#
_entry.id   AF-A0A258XSJ3-F1
#
_cell.length_a   1.000
_cell.length_b   1.000
_cell.length_c   1.000
_cell.angle_alpha   90.00
_cell.angle_beta   90.00
_cell.angle_gamma   90.00
#
_symmetry.space_group_name_H-M   'P 1'
#
loop_
_entity.id
_entity.type
_entity.pdbx_description
1 polymer ?
#
loop_
_entity_poly.entity_id
_entity_poly.type
_entity_poly.pdbx_seq_one_letter_code
_entity_poly.pdbx_strand_id
1 'polypeptide(L)'
;MPWRNKAAEAGASEIGRTAMRGLGQLGVQRTVVALGLIAVALFIAFSSWRLPLLRDAEAALYDLRAANFALPADTDKRVTLVVYTADTNRATGQISPVDRTILAKALTEIDKLGAKGVGIDVLFDSPQDDDDVLRASLKAMQTPVYLAYADNRTNPEA
;
A
#
# COMPACT_ATOMS: atom_id res chain seq x y z
N MET A 1 24.10 -35.72 17.78
CA MET A 1 25.38 -35.28 17.17
C MET A 1 25.84 -33.96 17.83
N PRO A 2 26.88 -33.97 18.69
CA PRO A 2 27.22 -32.86 19.59
C PRO A 2 28.27 -31.84 19.08
N TRP A 3 28.74 -31.94 17.83
CA TRP A 3 29.87 -31.14 17.34
C TRP A 3 29.51 -29.75 16.76
N ARG A 4 28.22 -29.45 16.54
CA ARG A 4 27.75 -28.16 16.00
C ARG A 4 27.71 -27.01 17.02
N ASN A 5 27.53 -27.31 18.31
CA ASN A 5 27.41 -26.27 19.35
C ASN A 5 28.76 -25.64 19.69
N LYS A 6 29.84 -26.43 19.73
CA LYS A 6 31.18 -25.95 20.09
C LYS A 6 31.75 -24.94 19.10
N ALA A 7 31.44 -25.07 17.81
CA ALA A 7 31.90 -24.13 16.78
C ALA A 7 31.16 -22.79 16.86
N ALA A 8 29.85 -22.80 17.16
CA ALA A 8 29.06 -21.59 17.38
C ALA A 8 29.45 -20.86 18.68
N GLU A 9 29.70 -21.61 19.76
CA GLU A 9 30.22 -21.07 21.03
C GLU A 9 31.62 -20.48 20.86
N ALA A 10 32.49 -21.14 20.09
CA ALA A 10 33.83 -20.63 19.76
C ALA A 10 33.75 -19.32 18.95
N GLY A 11 32.89 -19.24 17.94
CA GLY A 11 32.68 -18.03 17.13
C GLY A 11 32.11 -16.86 17.94
N ALA A 12 31.12 -17.11 18.81
CA ALA A 12 30.59 -16.10 19.74
C ALA A 12 31.67 -15.61 20.72
N SER A 13 32.53 -16.52 21.20
CA SER A 13 33.65 -16.18 22.09
C SER A 13 34.77 -15.37 21.41
N GLU A 14 34.97 -15.57 20.10
CA GLU A 14 35.94 -14.81 19.31
C GLU A 14 35.43 -13.41 18.97
N ILE A 15 34.14 -13.29 18.62
CA ILE A 15 33.48 -11.99 18.44
C ILE A 15 33.54 -11.19 19.75
N GLY A 16 33.23 -11.83 20.89
CA GLY A 16 33.32 -11.20 22.21
C GLY A 16 34.74 -10.74 22.58
N ARG A 17 35.76 -11.58 22.33
CA ARG A 17 37.16 -11.22 22.59
C ARG A 17 37.67 -10.13 21.66
N THR A 18 37.23 -10.11 20.41
CA THR A 18 37.61 -9.08 19.42
C THR A 18 36.95 -7.74 19.73
N ALA A 19 35.67 -7.76 20.13
CA ALA A 19 34.97 -6.59 20.63
C ALA A 19 35.63 -6.01 21.88
N MET A 20 36.01 -6.85 22.85
CA MET A 20 36.71 -6.41 24.06
C MET A 20 38.09 -5.81 23.78
N ARG A 21 38.82 -6.32 22.78
CA ARG A 21 40.11 -5.75 22.35
C ARG A 21 39.94 -4.42 21.61
N GLY A 22 38.91 -4.29 20.77
CA GLY A 22 38.55 -3.03 20.11
C GLY A 22 38.14 -1.94 21.10
N LEU A 23 37.36 -2.31 22.14
CA LEU A 23 36.97 -1.43 23.25
C LEU A 23 38.16 -0.97 24.11
N GLY A 24 39.21 -1.79 24.22
CA GLY A 24 40.45 -1.43 24.92
C GLY A 24 41.38 -0.51 24.11
N GLN A 25 41.31 -0.55 22.78
CA GLN A 25 42.10 0.32 21.88
C GLN A 25 41.43 1.67 21.58
N LEU A 26 40.10 1.72 21.64
CA LEU A 26 39.32 2.95 21.55
C LEU A 26 39.13 3.49 22.97
N GLY A 27 39.96 4.45 23.38
CA GLY A 27 39.87 5.05 24.72
C GLY A 27 38.41 5.36 25.10
N VAL A 28 38.06 5.14 26.38
CA VAL A 28 36.69 5.11 26.93
C VAL A 28 35.75 6.17 26.34
N GLN A 29 36.26 7.37 26.08
CA GLN A 29 35.54 8.46 25.40
C GLN A 29 34.94 8.05 24.04
N ARG A 30 35.72 7.41 23.15
CA ARG A 30 35.27 7.00 21.81
C ARG A 30 34.18 5.94 21.88
N THR A 31 34.31 4.99 22.80
CA THR A 31 33.32 3.95 23.05
C THR A 31 32.00 4.54 23.54
N VAL A 32 32.05 5.46 24.51
CA VAL A 32 30.86 6.12 25.03
C VAL A 32 30.17 6.95 23.95
N VAL A 33 30.94 7.69 23.12
CA VAL A 33 30.39 8.44 21.99
C VAL A 33 29.74 7.52 20.96
N ALA A 34 30.38 6.40 20.60
CA ALA A 34 29.83 5.45 19.65
C ALA A 34 28.52 4.82 20.16
N LEU A 35 28.49 4.38 21.43
CA LEU A 35 27.29 3.85 22.06
C LEU A 35 26.18 4.92 22.15
N GLY A 36 26.53 6.16 22.46
CA GLY A 36 25.60 7.29 22.45
C GLY A 36 24.98 7.52 21.07
N LEU A 37 25.80 7.53 20.02
CA LEU A 37 25.32 7.67 18.64
C LEU A 37 24.40 6.53 18.21
N ILE A 38 24.74 5.29 18.57
CA ILE A 38 23.88 4.13 18.30
C ILE A 38 22.55 4.26 19.06
N ALA A 39 22.57 4.64 20.34
CA ALA A 39 21.35 4.84 21.13
C ALA A 39 20.46 5.93 20.53
N VAL A 40 21.05 7.06 20.09
CA VAL A 40 20.32 8.13 19.40
C VAL A 40 19.74 7.65 18.07
N ALA A 41 20.52 6.93 17.27
CA ALA A 41 20.06 6.39 15.99
C ALA A 41 18.90 5.40 16.17
N LEU A 42 18.98 4.50 17.16
CA LEU A 42 17.90 3.57 17.50
C LEU A 42 16.67 4.30 18.04
N PHE A 43 16.84 5.35 18.85
CA PHE A 43 15.74 6.16 19.33
C PHE A 43 15.00 6.86 18.19
N ILE A 44 15.75 7.43 17.23
CA ILE A 44 15.20 8.06 16.03
C ILE A 44 14.49 7.02 15.16
N ALA A 45 15.10 5.86 14.92
CA ALA A 45 14.48 4.80 14.13
C ALA A 45 13.20 4.25 14.77
N PHE A 46 13.17 4.10 16.09
CA PHE A 46 11.98 3.66 16.82
C PHE A 46 10.88 4.72 16.87
N SER A 47 11.27 6.01 16.90
CA SER A 47 10.34 7.13 17.02
C SER A 47 10.05 7.85 15.70
N SER A 48 10.57 7.37 14.56
CA SER A 48 10.54 8.08 13.27
C SER A 48 9.10 8.38 12.84
N TRP A 49 8.17 7.46 13.09
CA TRP A 49 6.74 7.63 12.78
C TRP A 49 6.04 8.69 13.62
N ARG A 50 6.65 9.17 14.72
CA ARG A 50 6.09 10.20 15.62
C ARG A 50 6.77 11.55 15.48
N LEU A 51 7.90 11.62 14.78
CA LEU A 51 8.65 12.85 14.59
C LEU A 51 8.20 13.54 13.30
N PRO A 52 7.60 14.74 13.37
CA PRO A 52 7.30 15.51 12.16
C PRO A 52 8.61 15.77 11.39
N LEU A 53 8.54 15.93 10.06
CA LEU A 53 9.66 15.96 9.10
C LEU A 53 10.26 14.58 8.75
N LEU A 54 10.52 13.70 9.73
CA LEU A 54 11.09 12.39 9.43
C LEU A 54 10.08 11.48 8.72
N ARG A 55 8.81 11.52 9.15
CA ARG A 55 7.71 10.84 8.47
C ARG A 55 7.57 11.29 7.01
N ASP A 56 7.64 12.59 6.76
CA ASP A 56 7.47 13.15 5.41
C ASP A 56 8.67 12.81 4.54
N ALA A 57 9.89 12.84 5.09
CA ALA A 57 11.09 12.41 4.39
C ALA A 57 11.05 10.92 4.05
N GLU A 58 10.58 10.07 4.96
CA GLU A 58 10.38 8.64 4.72
C GLU A 58 9.36 8.40 3.61
N ALA A 59 8.21 9.10 3.64
CA ALA A 59 7.19 9.02 2.60
C ALA A 59 7.74 9.46 1.22
N ALA A 60 8.45 10.59 1.16
CA ALA A 60 9.05 11.08 -0.07
C ALA A 60 10.11 10.12 -0.63
N LEU A 61 10.96 9.54 0.23
CA LEU A 61 11.95 8.53 -0.18
C LEU A 61 11.26 7.24 -0.65
N TYR A 62 10.18 6.84 0.00
CA TYR A 62 9.38 5.69 -0.41
C TYR A 62 8.77 5.91 -1.79
N ASP A 63 8.20 7.09 -2.06
CA ASP A 63 7.59 7.43 -3.34
C ASP A 63 8.64 7.49 -4.45
N LEU A 64 9.81 8.09 -4.20
CA LEU A 64 10.92 8.08 -5.15
C LEU A 64 11.37 6.67 -5.50
N ARG A 65 11.44 5.78 -4.50
CA ARG A 65 11.75 4.36 -4.70
C ARG A 65 10.68 3.67 -5.54
N ALA A 66 9.41 3.87 -5.18
CA ALA A 66 8.28 3.23 -5.84
C ALA A 66 8.12 3.68 -7.31
N ALA A 67 8.30 4.97 -7.58
CA ALA A 67 8.11 5.52 -8.92
C ALA A 67 9.28 5.21 -9.88
N ASN A 68 10.52 5.21 -9.38
CA ASN A 68 11.71 5.14 -10.26
C ASN A 68 12.44 3.80 -10.22
N PHE A 69 12.30 3.04 -9.14
CA PHE A 69 13.13 1.86 -8.89
C PHE A 69 12.32 0.59 -8.61
N ALA A 70 10.99 0.68 -8.53
CA ALA A 70 10.17 -0.51 -8.42
C ALA A 70 10.25 -1.31 -9.72
N LEU A 71 10.48 -2.62 -9.58
CA LEU A 71 10.33 -3.53 -10.70
C LEU A 71 8.86 -3.52 -11.14
N PRO A 72 8.57 -3.47 -12.45
CA PRO A 72 7.20 -3.62 -12.94
C PRO A 72 6.60 -4.89 -12.36
N ALA A 73 5.47 -4.76 -11.67
CA ALA A 73 4.71 -5.93 -11.24
C ALA A 73 4.03 -6.56 -12.46
N ASP A 74 4.09 -7.88 -12.56
CA ASP A 74 3.37 -8.59 -13.62
C ASP A 74 1.86 -8.52 -13.35
N THR A 75 1.09 -8.18 -14.37
CA THR A 75 -0.38 -8.09 -14.23
C THR A 75 -0.95 -9.50 -14.19
N ASP A 76 -1.69 -9.83 -13.12
CA ASP A 76 -2.39 -11.11 -13.03
C ASP A 76 -3.41 -11.21 -14.16
N LYS A 77 -3.22 -12.18 -15.08
CA LYS A 77 -4.07 -12.37 -16.27
C LYS A 77 -5.53 -12.69 -15.95
N ARG A 78 -5.85 -12.99 -14.69
CA ARG A 78 -7.22 -13.24 -14.21
C ARG A 78 -7.96 -11.95 -13.84
N VAL A 79 -7.26 -10.83 -13.73
CA VAL A 79 -7.81 -9.53 -13.35
C VAL A 79 -7.70 -8.58 -14.53
N THR A 80 -8.79 -7.89 -14.85
CA THR A 80 -8.83 -6.88 -15.89
C THR A 80 -9.43 -5.60 -15.33
N LEU A 81 -8.73 -4.48 -15.51
CA LEU A 81 -9.23 -3.17 -15.13
C LEU A 81 -9.99 -2.58 -16.31
N VAL A 82 -11.24 -2.20 -16.07
CA VAL A 82 -12.06 -1.40 -16.99
C VAL A 82 -12.05 0.02 -16.45
N VAL A 83 -11.34 0.91 -17.14
CA VAL A 83 -11.01 2.24 -16.62
C VAL A 83 -11.88 3.30 -17.27
N TYR A 84 -12.45 4.21 -16.47
CA TYR A 84 -13.05 5.44 -16.95
C TYR A 84 -11.95 6.44 -17.30
N THR A 85 -11.82 6.75 -18.58
CA THR A 85 -10.79 7.66 -19.08
C THR A 85 -11.38 9.05 -19.40
N ALA A 86 -10.50 10.00 -19.69
CA ALA A 86 -10.91 11.31 -20.20
C ALA A 86 -11.74 11.21 -21.50
N ASP A 87 -11.54 10.16 -22.31
CA ASP A 87 -12.33 9.93 -23.52
C ASP A 87 -13.75 9.49 -23.19
N THR A 88 -13.92 8.62 -22.19
CA THR A 88 -15.25 8.25 -21.68
C THR A 88 -15.98 9.50 -21.19
N ASN A 89 -15.31 10.35 -20.39
CA ASN A 89 -15.90 11.57 -19.85
C ASN A 89 -16.27 12.58 -20.95
N ARG A 90 -15.48 12.64 -22.03
CA ARG A 90 -15.80 13.49 -23.19
C ARG A 90 -16.99 12.94 -23.98
N ALA A 91 -17.08 11.62 -24.11
CA ALA A 91 -18.18 10.96 -24.79
C ALA A 91 -19.51 11.08 -24.03
N THR A 92 -19.48 11.05 -22.69
CA THR A 92 -20.65 11.28 -21.83
C THR A 92 -20.94 12.76 -21.58
N GLY A 93 -19.91 13.62 -21.70
CA GLY A 93 -20.00 15.01 -21.26
C GLY A 93 -19.99 15.17 -19.74
N GLN A 94 -19.64 14.13 -18.99
CA GLN A 94 -19.70 14.09 -17.52
C GLN A 94 -18.40 13.51 -16.95
N ILE A 95 -17.79 14.25 -16.01
CA ILE A 95 -16.54 13.84 -15.32
C ILE A 95 -16.83 13.27 -13.93
N SER A 96 -17.63 13.99 -13.14
CA SER A 96 -18.11 13.57 -11.83
C SER A 96 -19.48 14.20 -11.57
N PRO A 97 -20.42 13.47 -10.94
CA PRO A 97 -20.39 12.04 -10.63
C PRO A 97 -20.31 11.17 -11.90
N VAL A 98 -19.92 9.89 -11.79
CA VAL A 98 -19.86 8.99 -12.97
C VAL A 98 -21.27 8.70 -13.52
N ASP A 99 -21.44 8.84 -14.84
CA ASP A 99 -22.65 8.52 -15.60
C ASP A 99 -23.15 7.09 -15.30
N ARG A 100 -24.37 6.97 -14.76
CA ARG A 100 -24.91 5.68 -14.30
C ARG A 100 -25.36 4.80 -15.46
N THR A 101 -25.76 5.42 -16.56
CA THR A 101 -26.16 4.73 -17.78
C THR A 101 -24.97 4.00 -18.43
N ILE A 102 -23.81 4.66 -18.52
CA ILE A 102 -22.57 4.04 -19.01
C ILE A 102 -22.08 2.96 -18.06
N LEU A 103 -22.17 3.18 -16.74
CA LEU A 103 -21.79 2.15 -15.77
C LEU A 103 -22.68 0.91 -15.88
N ALA A 104 -24.00 1.10 -15.96
CA ALA A 104 -24.96 0.02 -16.16
C ALA A 104 -24.69 -0.76 -17.46
N LYS A 105 -24.36 -0.05 -18.55
CA LYS A 105 -23.99 -0.67 -19.82
C LYS A 105 -22.71 -1.49 -19.69
N ALA A 106 -21.68 -0.93 -19.07
CA ALA A 106 -20.41 -1.63 -18.85
C ALA A 106 -20.61 -2.91 -18.03
N LEU A 107 -21.34 -2.82 -16.92
CA LEU A 107 -21.66 -3.98 -16.06
C LEU A 107 -22.40 -5.07 -16.83
N THR A 108 -23.41 -4.68 -17.62
CA THR A 108 -24.19 -5.63 -18.43
C THR A 108 -23.34 -6.34 -19.48
N GLU A 109 -22.39 -5.64 -20.12
CA GLU A 109 -21.47 -6.29 -21.06
C GLU A 109 -20.45 -7.19 -20.33
N ILE A 110 -19.94 -6.79 -19.17
CA ILE A 110 -19.05 -7.61 -18.34
C ILE A 110 -19.75 -8.90 -17.88
N ASP A 111 -21.03 -8.83 -17.52
CA ASP A 111 -21.83 -9.99 -17.13
C ASP A 111 -21.92 -11.02 -18.26
N LYS A 112 -22.16 -10.55 -19.50
CA LYS A 112 -22.21 -11.41 -20.70
C LYS A 112 -20.87 -12.08 -21.01
N LEU A 113 -19.76 -11.45 -20.64
CA LEU A 113 -18.42 -12.01 -20.81
C LEU A 113 -18.10 -13.12 -19.80
N GLY A 114 -18.95 -13.35 -18.79
CA GLY A 114 -18.78 -14.43 -17.82
C GLY A 114 -17.66 -14.17 -16.81
N ALA A 115 -17.51 -12.91 -16.38
CA ALA A 115 -16.60 -12.58 -15.29
C ALA A 115 -16.96 -13.37 -14.02
N LYS A 116 -15.95 -13.74 -13.21
CA LYS A 116 -16.20 -14.45 -11.94
C LYS A 116 -16.69 -13.55 -10.81
N GLY A 117 -16.47 -12.25 -10.94
CA GLY A 117 -16.85 -11.22 -9.98
C GLY A 117 -16.44 -9.85 -10.51
N VAL A 118 -17.15 -8.80 -10.09
CA VAL A 118 -16.89 -7.42 -10.48
C VAL A 118 -16.69 -6.57 -9.24
N GLY A 119 -15.56 -5.87 -9.13
CA GLY A 119 -15.35 -4.83 -8.13
C GLY A 119 -15.56 -3.46 -8.74
N ILE A 120 -16.39 -2.62 -8.12
CA ILE A 120 -16.60 -1.23 -8.54
C ILE A 120 -15.75 -0.33 -7.64
N ASP A 121 -14.76 0.31 -8.25
CA ASP A 121 -13.91 1.33 -7.63
C ASP A 121 -14.23 2.71 -8.23
N VAL A 122 -15.44 3.19 -7.93
CA VAL A 122 -15.97 4.49 -8.37
C VAL A 122 -16.69 5.14 -7.20
N LEU A 123 -16.46 6.44 -6.99
CA LEU A 123 -17.14 7.18 -5.95
C LEU A 123 -18.59 7.51 -6.35
N PHE A 124 -19.54 7.20 -5.46
CA PHE A 124 -20.93 7.63 -5.56
C PHE A 124 -21.20 8.72 -4.51
N ASP A 125 -20.93 9.96 -4.88
CA ASP A 125 -20.95 11.13 -4.00
C ASP A 125 -22.27 11.91 -4.02
N SER A 126 -23.06 11.81 -5.09
CA SER A 126 -24.34 12.49 -5.22
C SER A 126 -25.39 11.64 -5.96
N PRO A 127 -26.69 11.80 -5.64
CA PRO A 127 -27.77 11.21 -6.41
C PRO A 127 -27.78 11.71 -7.86
N GLN A 128 -28.21 10.85 -8.77
CA GLN A 128 -28.39 11.17 -10.20
C GLN A 128 -29.74 10.69 -10.71
N ASP A 129 -30.25 11.34 -11.76
CA ASP A 129 -31.54 11.01 -12.38
C ASP A 129 -31.57 9.59 -12.98
N ASP A 130 -30.42 9.05 -13.34
CA ASP A 130 -30.24 7.73 -13.95
C ASP A 130 -29.83 6.63 -12.94
N ASP A 131 -29.88 6.90 -11.63
CA ASP A 131 -29.58 5.91 -10.60
C ASP A 131 -30.49 4.67 -10.67
N ASP A 132 -31.74 4.83 -11.12
CA ASP A 132 -32.66 3.71 -11.29
C ASP A 132 -32.25 2.76 -12.41
N VAL A 133 -31.55 3.25 -13.44
CA VAL A 133 -30.99 2.42 -14.52
C VAL A 133 -29.88 1.53 -13.97
N LEU A 134 -28.96 2.10 -13.18
CA LEU A 134 -27.90 1.31 -12.53
C LEU A 134 -28.49 0.32 -11.52
N ARG A 135 -29.49 0.73 -10.72
CA ARG A 135 -30.17 -0.16 -9.78
C ARG A 135 -30.81 -1.35 -10.48
N ALA A 136 -31.47 -1.12 -11.61
CA ALA A 136 -32.08 -2.19 -12.40
C ALA A 136 -31.02 -3.14 -12.97
N SER A 137 -29.91 -2.61 -13.51
CA SER A 137 -28.78 -3.40 -14.01
C SER A 137 -28.17 -4.26 -12.91
N LEU A 138 -27.82 -3.69 -11.75
CA LEU A 138 -27.25 -4.41 -10.62
C LEU A 138 -28.15 -5.55 -10.12
N LYS A 139 -29.48 -5.36 -10.14
CA LYS A 139 -30.44 -6.42 -9.78
C LYS A 139 -30.53 -7.54 -10.81
N ALA A 140 -30.22 -7.25 -12.08
CA ALA A 140 -30.27 -8.22 -13.18
C ALA A 140 -28.96 -9.01 -13.36
N MET A 141 -27.85 -8.53 -12.79
CA MET A 141 -26.53 -9.17 -12.85
C MET A 141 -26.58 -10.61 -12.35
N GLN A 142 -25.97 -11.52 -13.11
CA GLN A 142 -25.70 -12.89 -12.64
C GLN A 142 -24.34 -12.98 -11.94
N THR A 143 -23.38 -12.18 -12.39
CA THR A 143 -22.05 -12.08 -11.81
C THR A 143 -22.10 -11.35 -10.47
N PRO A 144 -21.45 -11.87 -9.40
CA PRO A 144 -21.36 -11.17 -8.12
C PRO A 144 -20.66 -9.80 -8.27
N VAL A 145 -21.34 -8.74 -7.81
CA VAL A 145 -20.81 -7.36 -7.83
C VAL A 145 -20.51 -6.90 -6.41
N TYR A 146 -19.33 -6.30 -6.23
CA TYR A 146 -18.84 -5.77 -4.97
C TYR A 146 -18.62 -4.26 -5.11
N LEU A 147 -19.17 -3.50 -4.17
CA LEU A 147 -19.02 -2.06 -4.08
C LEU A 147 -18.56 -1.71 -2.68
N ALA A 148 -17.44 -0.99 -2.58
CA ALA A 148 -17.03 -0.37 -1.34
C ALA A 148 -17.86 0.90 -1.11
N TYR A 149 -18.34 1.09 0.12
CA TYR A 149 -19.04 2.31 0.52
C TYR A 149 -18.45 2.82 1.83
N ALA A 150 -18.49 4.14 1.99
CA ALA A 150 -18.17 4.81 3.24
C ALA A 150 -19.40 5.62 3.66
N ASP A 151 -19.66 5.64 4.96
CA ASP A 151 -20.66 6.48 5.61
C ASP A 151 -19.92 7.43 6.57
N ASN A 152 -20.40 8.66 6.74
CA ASN A 152 -19.83 9.66 7.67
C ASN A 152 -19.77 9.12 9.11
N ARG A 153 -20.64 8.16 9.46
CA ARG A 153 -20.57 7.46 10.75
C ARG A 153 -19.33 6.56 10.89
N THR A 154 -18.83 6.04 9.78
CA THR A 154 -17.69 5.10 9.73
C THR A 154 -16.38 5.79 9.38
N ASN A 155 -16.42 7.01 8.83
CA ASN A 155 -15.24 7.83 8.54
C ASN A 155 -15.50 9.30 8.91
N PRO A 156 -15.30 9.69 10.18
CA PRO A 156 -15.63 11.03 10.67
C PRO A 156 -14.70 12.14 10.17
N GLU A 157 -13.61 11.79 9.47
CA GLU A 157 -12.64 12.72 8.88
C GLU A 157 -12.77 12.82 7.34
N ALA A 158 -13.82 12.23 6.74
CA ALA A 158 -14.11 12.29 5.31
C ALA A 158 -14.58 13.68 4.85
#